data_AF-A0ABD3T5V1-F1
#
_entry.id   AF-A0ABD3T5V1-F1
#
_cell.length_a   1.000
_cell.length_b   1.000
_cell.length_c   1.000
_cell.angle_alpha   90.00
_cell.angle_beta   90.00
_cell.angle_gamma   90.00
#
_symmetry.space_group_name_H-M   'P 1'
#
loop_
_entity.id
_entity.type
_entity.pdbx_description
1 polymer ?
#
loop_
_entity_poly.entity_id
_entity_poly.type
_entity_poly.pdbx_seq_one_letter_code
_entity_poly.pdbx_strand_id
1 'polypeptide(L)'
;MLRMLDPQGVKLRQRRCLRRRQYFSKGPNYCWHIDSYDKLKPYGLCINGCIDGYSRKLIWLKAGRSNSDPKVIAKYFIDAVEEYGGCPTFMRGDMGTENVRVAAMQKFLRRSDGLDIENDRTFIYGKSTLNTRIESWWGILRKECCQIWMEELKVLRDNGFFSGNALDINLVQFCLMRLLQDELDDVMMVWNTHRIRANRTNSPAGRPLSLHLLPDMENVEDHLCDVSEEEIEVCRTECAEETIYTCEEELFELCCLHMEENNWNLPKAITEAIDLYLRLRNWLLTQL
;
A
#
# COMPACT_ATOMS: atom_id res chain seq x y z
N MET A 1 21.15 -33.96 13.62
CA MET A 1 20.38 -34.69 14.65
C MET A 1 18.98 -35.12 14.19
N LEU A 2 18.04 -34.23 13.84
CA LEU A 2 16.66 -34.64 13.48
C LEU A 2 16.53 -35.57 12.25
N ARG A 3 17.41 -35.45 11.24
CA ARG A 3 17.43 -36.30 10.04
C ARG A 3 17.77 -37.77 10.31
N MET A 4 18.50 -38.04 11.40
CA MET A 4 18.89 -39.39 11.79
C MET A 4 17.86 -40.04 12.72
N LEU A 5 17.07 -39.23 13.44
CA LEU A 5 16.08 -39.68 14.40
C LEU A 5 14.69 -39.91 13.77
N ASP A 6 14.32 -39.13 12.75
CA ASP A 6 13.06 -39.30 12.01
C ASP A 6 13.23 -39.01 10.50
N PRO A 7 13.81 -39.96 9.74
CA PRO A 7 14.05 -39.79 8.31
C PRO A 7 12.74 -39.68 7.51
N GLN A 8 11.67 -40.33 7.98
CA GLN A 8 10.37 -40.37 7.29
C GLN A 8 9.58 -39.07 7.50
N GLY A 9 9.51 -38.53 8.73
CA GLY A 9 8.86 -37.26 9.01
C GLY A 9 9.64 -36.05 8.47
N VAL A 10 10.97 -36.16 8.27
CA VAL A 10 11.74 -35.16 7.50
C VAL A 10 11.43 -35.26 5.99
N LYS A 11 11.30 -36.46 5.42
CA LYS A 11 10.88 -36.64 4.02
C LYS A 11 9.44 -36.17 3.76
N LEU A 12 8.52 -36.41 4.69
CA LEU A 12 7.13 -35.91 4.65
C LEU A 12 7.08 -34.37 4.73
N ARG A 13 7.90 -33.76 5.60
CA ARG A 13 8.05 -32.29 5.69
C ARG A 13 8.70 -31.68 4.43
N GLN A 14 9.67 -32.37 3.81
CA GLN A 14 10.28 -31.94 2.55
C GLN A 14 9.32 -32.06 1.36
N ARG A 15 8.45 -33.07 1.32
CA ARG A 15 7.41 -33.21 0.28
C ARG A 15 6.36 -32.08 0.28
N ARG A 16 6.13 -31.44 1.44
CA ARG A 16 5.25 -30.27 1.59
C ARG A 16 5.99 -28.93 1.58
N CYS A 17 7.30 -28.94 1.37
CA CYS A 17 8.05 -27.71 1.25
C CYS A 17 7.72 -27.11 -0.11
N LEU A 18 6.92 -26.03 -0.12
CA LEU A 18 6.73 -25.19 -1.31
C LEU A 18 8.11 -24.90 -1.91
N ARG A 19 8.36 -25.37 -3.13
CA ARG A 19 9.50 -24.93 -3.94
C ARG A 19 9.25 -23.45 -4.23
N ARG A 20 9.78 -22.58 -3.38
CA ARG A 20 9.75 -21.13 -3.59
C ARG A 20 10.51 -20.85 -4.88
N ARG A 21 9.80 -20.34 -5.89
CA ARG A 21 10.46 -19.79 -7.08
C ARG A 21 11.41 -18.69 -6.61
N GLN A 22 12.64 -18.71 -7.11
CA GLN A 22 13.62 -17.69 -6.79
C GLN A 22 13.17 -16.42 -7.52
N TYR A 23 12.82 -15.39 -6.77
CA TYR A 23 12.50 -14.08 -7.33
C TYR A 23 13.78 -13.46 -7.91
N PHE A 24 13.70 -12.88 -9.10
CA PHE A 24 14.78 -12.21 -9.79
C PHE A 24 14.30 -10.85 -10.32
N SER A 25 15.11 -9.81 -10.13
CA SER A 25 14.96 -8.48 -10.71
C SER A 25 16.33 -7.99 -11.17
N LYS A 26 16.39 -7.24 -12.27
CA LYS A 26 17.67 -6.80 -12.88
C LYS A 26 18.32 -5.65 -12.13
N GLY A 27 17.52 -4.78 -11.52
CA GLY A 27 17.95 -3.61 -10.77
C GLY A 27 16.74 -2.85 -10.21
N PRO A 28 16.96 -1.72 -9.51
CA PRO A 28 15.85 -0.87 -9.09
C PRO A 28 15.07 -0.36 -10.31
N ASN A 29 13.78 -0.05 -10.11
CA ASN A 29 12.86 0.43 -11.15
C ASN A 29 12.60 -0.56 -12.28
N TYR A 30 13.21 -1.75 -12.25
CA TYR A 30 12.94 -2.78 -13.25
C TYR A 30 11.50 -3.29 -13.14
N CYS A 31 11.00 -3.50 -11.92
CA CYS A 31 9.62 -3.91 -11.72
C CYS A 31 9.09 -3.43 -10.37
N TRP A 32 8.05 -2.60 -10.40
CA TRP A 32 7.29 -2.18 -9.23
C TRP A 32 6.08 -3.10 -9.02
N HIS A 33 5.81 -3.44 -7.76
CA HIS A 33 4.80 -4.43 -7.35
C HIS A 33 3.71 -3.71 -6.56
N ILE A 34 2.53 -3.56 -7.15
CA ILE A 34 1.37 -2.88 -6.54
C ILE A 34 0.39 -3.89 -5.97
N ASP A 35 -0.20 -3.58 -4.83
CA ASP A 35 -1.22 -4.42 -4.19
C ASP A 35 -2.00 -3.64 -3.13
N SER A 36 -3.15 -4.19 -2.76
CA SER A 36 -4.00 -3.64 -1.71
C SER A 36 -4.05 -4.54 -0.48
N TYR A 37 -4.05 -3.93 0.70
CA TYR A 37 -4.13 -4.62 1.99
C TYR A 37 -5.51 -4.42 2.63
N ASP A 38 -6.34 -5.48 2.58
CA ASP A 38 -7.77 -5.41 2.88
C ASP A 38 -8.16 -5.72 4.34
N LYS A 39 -7.20 -5.84 5.28
CA LYS A 39 -7.54 -6.27 6.66
C LYS A 39 -8.36 -5.25 7.44
N LEU A 40 -8.26 -3.97 7.11
CA LEU A 40 -9.02 -2.89 7.75
C LEU A 40 -10.23 -2.45 6.91
N LYS A 41 -10.41 -3.02 5.71
CA LYS A 41 -11.51 -2.70 4.78
C LYS A 41 -12.91 -2.86 5.38
N PRO A 42 -13.20 -3.85 6.26
CA PRO A 42 -14.50 -3.93 6.94
C PRO A 42 -14.85 -2.70 7.79
N TYR A 43 -13.86 -1.86 8.11
CA TYR A 43 -14.01 -0.62 8.87
C TYR A 43 -13.92 0.63 8.00
N GLY A 44 -13.89 0.47 6.67
CA GLY A 44 -13.80 1.59 5.73
C GLY A 44 -12.39 2.16 5.54
N LEU A 45 -11.37 1.49 6.06
CA LEU A 45 -9.97 1.89 5.93
C LEU A 45 -9.28 0.93 4.96
N CYS A 46 -8.90 1.44 3.79
CA CYS A 46 -8.15 0.68 2.80
C CYS A 46 -6.69 1.13 2.80
N ILE A 47 -5.76 0.20 2.57
CA ILE A 47 -4.34 0.51 2.42
C ILE A 47 -3.90 0.00 1.05
N ASN A 48 -3.25 0.85 0.26
CA ASN A 48 -2.62 0.48 -1.00
C ASN A 48 -1.11 0.72 -0.88
N GLY A 49 -0.31 -0.15 -1.48
CA GLY A 49 1.13 -0.01 -1.46
C GLY A 49 1.77 -0.41 -2.78
N CYS A 50 3.01 0.06 -2.93
CA CYS A 50 3.89 -0.36 -4.00
C CYS A 50 5.30 -0.56 -3.48
N ILE A 51 5.94 -1.62 -3.94
CA ILE A 51 7.32 -1.96 -3.57
C ILE A 51 8.16 -2.24 -4.81
N ASP A 52 9.38 -1.71 -4.81
CA ASP A 52 10.37 -2.06 -5.83
C ASP A 52 10.81 -3.52 -5.69
N GLY A 53 10.87 -4.21 -6.82
CA GLY A 53 11.19 -5.63 -6.89
C GLY A 53 12.61 -6.00 -6.48
N TYR A 54 13.58 -5.11 -6.73
CA TYR A 54 14.99 -5.34 -6.49
C TYR A 54 15.40 -4.87 -5.08
N SER A 55 15.27 -3.57 -4.83
CA SER A 55 15.71 -2.92 -3.59
C SER A 55 14.80 -3.27 -2.40
N ARG A 56 13.54 -3.63 -2.68
CA ARG A 56 12.44 -3.75 -1.70
C ARG A 56 12.11 -2.44 -1.01
N LYS A 57 12.45 -1.31 -1.63
CA LYS A 57 12.02 0.01 -1.18
C LYS A 57 10.52 0.13 -1.44
N LEU A 58 9.78 0.57 -0.44
CA LEU A 58 8.40 1.00 -0.67
C LEU A 58 8.44 2.28 -1.49
N ILE A 59 7.70 2.29 -2.60
CA ILE A 59 7.55 3.46 -3.46
C ILE A 59 6.45 4.34 -2.89
N TRP A 60 5.31 3.74 -2.52
CA TRP A 60 4.26 4.41 -1.76
C TRP A 60 3.58 3.44 -0.80
N LEU A 61 2.93 4.01 0.20
CA LEU A 61 2.04 3.33 1.15
C LEU A 61 0.97 4.32 1.59
N LYS A 62 -0.26 4.12 1.12
CA LYS A 62 -1.34 5.11 1.27
C LYS A 62 -2.59 4.50 1.87
N ALA A 63 -3.14 5.17 2.88
CA ALA A 63 -4.46 4.94 3.40
C ALA A 63 -5.50 5.67 2.54
N GLY A 64 -6.67 5.06 2.36
CA GLY A 64 -7.75 5.64 1.58
C GLY A 64 -9.11 5.09 1.98
N ARG A 65 -10.16 5.82 1.56
CA ARG A 65 -11.57 5.47 1.81
C ARG A 65 -12.00 4.19 1.08
N SER A 66 -11.40 3.96 -0.08
CA SER A 66 -11.65 2.79 -0.93
C SER A 66 -10.40 2.45 -1.72
N ASN A 67 -10.25 1.17 -2.04
CA ASN A 67 -9.31 0.66 -3.03
C ASN A 67 -10.00 0.11 -4.28
N SER A 68 -11.31 0.34 -4.43
CA SER A 68 -12.07 -0.11 -5.60
C SER A 68 -12.10 0.92 -6.71
N ASP A 69 -11.82 2.20 -6.42
CA ASP A 69 -11.78 3.25 -7.42
C ASP A 69 -10.41 3.24 -8.14
N PRO A 70 -10.36 2.87 -9.43
CA PRO A 70 -9.10 2.85 -10.16
C PRO A 70 -8.44 4.22 -10.27
N LYS A 71 -9.20 5.32 -10.15
CA LYS A 71 -8.67 6.69 -10.23
C LYS A 71 -7.78 7.03 -9.03
N VAL A 72 -8.09 6.49 -7.86
CA VAL A 72 -7.31 6.69 -6.63
C VAL A 72 -5.96 5.98 -6.74
N ILE A 73 -5.96 4.72 -7.20
CA ILE A 73 -4.70 3.98 -7.39
C ILE A 73 -3.87 4.59 -8.52
N ALA A 74 -4.52 5.04 -9.60
CA ALA A 74 -3.86 5.79 -10.66
C ALA A 74 -3.16 7.05 -10.14
N LYS A 75 -3.81 7.81 -9.25
CA LYS A 75 -3.21 8.97 -8.59
C LYS A 75 -1.93 8.60 -7.85
N TYR A 76 -1.96 7.56 -7.01
CA TYR A 76 -0.74 7.12 -6.29
C TYR A 76 0.41 6.75 -7.23
N PHE A 77 0.09 6.12 -8.36
CA PHE A 77 1.08 5.79 -9.37
C PHE A 77 1.66 7.05 -10.03
N ILE A 78 0.83 7.99 -10.47
CA ILE A 78 1.29 9.21 -11.16
C ILE A 78 2.03 10.15 -10.21
N ASP A 79 1.57 10.31 -8.96
CA ASP A 79 2.30 11.08 -7.96
C ASP A 79 3.70 10.49 -7.71
N ALA A 80 3.85 9.15 -7.73
CA ALA A 80 5.16 8.51 -7.68
C ALA A 80 5.98 8.73 -8.97
N VAL A 81 5.38 8.60 -10.16
CA VAL A 81 6.09 8.87 -11.42
C VAL A 81 6.66 10.29 -11.45
N GLU A 82 5.89 11.26 -10.98
CA GLU A 82 6.32 12.65 -10.85
C GLU A 82 7.44 12.80 -9.81
N GLU A 83 7.30 12.22 -8.61
CA GLU A 83 8.32 12.27 -7.55
C GLU A 83 9.68 11.71 -8.00
N TYR A 84 9.67 10.58 -8.71
CA TYR A 84 10.89 9.93 -9.20
C TYR A 84 11.39 10.49 -10.54
N GLY A 85 10.61 11.35 -11.21
CA GLY A 85 10.94 11.87 -12.54
C GLY A 85 10.88 10.83 -13.66
N GLY A 86 10.14 9.73 -13.46
CA GLY A 86 10.07 8.63 -14.41
C GLY A 86 9.24 7.45 -13.91
N CYS A 87 9.01 6.48 -14.80
CA CYS A 87 8.22 5.28 -14.52
C CYS A 87 9.08 4.01 -14.57
N PRO A 88 8.68 2.91 -13.91
CA PRO A 88 9.44 1.67 -13.94
C PRO A 88 9.40 0.99 -15.32
N THR A 89 10.26 0.00 -15.54
CA THR A 89 10.18 -0.87 -16.72
C THR A 89 8.91 -1.70 -16.75
N PHE A 90 8.56 -2.30 -15.62
CA PHE A 90 7.35 -3.09 -15.51
C PHE A 90 6.56 -2.71 -14.27
N MET A 91 5.25 -2.63 -14.41
CA MET A 91 4.33 -2.72 -13.30
C MET A 91 3.90 -4.17 -13.13
N ARG A 92 3.74 -4.63 -11.90
CA ARG A 92 3.12 -5.92 -11.59
C ARG A 92 2.01 -5.70 -10.58
N GLY A 93 0.84 -6.23 -10.90
CA GLY A 93 -0.30 -6.31 -10.02
C GLY A 93 -1.13 -7.54 -10.33
N ASP A 94 -2.21 -7.71 -9.60
CA ASP A 94 -3.23 -8.71 -9.93
C ASP A 94 -4.15 -8.25 -11.06
N MET A 95 -5.02 -9.15 -11.52
CA MET A 95 -6.07 -8.85 -12.51
C MET A 95 -7.29 -8.17 -11.84
N GLY A 96 -7.03 -7.21 -10.97
CA GLY A 96 -8.06 -6.39 -10.33
C GLY A 96 -8.53 -5.26 -11.25
N THR A 97 -9.82 -4.91 -11.15
CA THR A 97 -10.39 -3.76 -11.90
C THR A 97 -9.79 -2.44 -11.43
N GLU A 98 -9.33 -2.40 -10.19
CA GLU A 98 -8.70 -1.25 -9.55
C GLU A 98 -7.35 -0.86 -10.17
N ASN A 99 -6.66 -1.81 -10.82
CA ASN A 99 -5.35 -1.58 -11.41
C ASN A 99 -5.39 -1.24 -12.91
N VAL A 100 -6.59 -1.26 -13.53
CA VAL A 100 -6.77 -1.08 -14.98
C VAL A 100 -6.24 0.26 -15.47
N ARG A 101 -6.44 1.35 -14.71
CA ARG A 101 -5.94 2.69 -15.08
C ARG A 101 -4.42 2.75 -15.00
N VAL A 102 -3.81 2.17 -13.97
CA VAL A 102 -2.35 2.07 -13.84
C VAL A 102 -1.76 1.30 -15.03
N ALA A 103 -2.38 0.20 -15.45
CA ALA A 103 -1.94 -0.55 -16.62
C ALA A 103 -1.99 0.28 -17.91
N ALA A 104 -3.08 1.02 -18.12
CA ALA A 104 -3.22 1.91 -19.27
C ALA A 104 -2.18 3.04 -19.26
N MET A 105 -1.96 3.68 -18.11
CA MET A 105 -0.96 4.73 -17.94
C MET A 105 0.46 4.19 -18.17
N GLN A 106 0.82 3.06 -17.56
CA GLN A 106 2.12 2.43 -17.77
C GLN A 106 2.36 2.11 -19.26
N LYS A 107 1.33 1.65 -19.98
CA LYS A 107 1.43 1.43 -21.43
C LYS A 107 1.63 2.73 -22.21
N PHE A 108 0.91 3.79 -21.83
CA PHE A 108 1.04 5.10 -22.45
C PHE A 108 2.43 5.69 -22.23
N LEU A 109 2.93 5.71 -21.00
CA LEU A 109 4.23 6.28 -20.63
C LEU A 109 5.39 5.53 -21.32
N ARG A 110 5.26 4.22 -21.55
CA ARG A 110 6.29 3.37 -22.17
C ARG A 110 6.20 3.23 -23.68
N ARG A 111 5.33 4.01 -24.35
CA ARG A 111 5.03 3.83 -25.78
C ARG A 111 6.22 4.06 -26.72
N SER A 112 7.19 4.86 -26.31
CA SER A 112 8.30 5.32 -27.16
C SER A 112 9.51 4.39 -27.16
N ASP A 113 9.57 3.41 -26.25
CA ASP A 113 10.80 2.65 -25.98
C ASP A 113 11.03 1.46 -26.91
N GLY A 114 10.15 1.24 -27.89
CA GLY A 114 10.23 0.09 -28.80
C GLY A 114 10.09 -1.27 -28.11
N LEU A 115 9.82 -1.32 -26.80
CA LEU A 115 9.39 -2.50 -26.04
C LEU A 115 7.96 -2.85 -26.47
N ASP A 116 7.84 -3.46 -27.65
CA ASP A 116 6.66 -4.03 -28.29
C ASP A 116 5.30 -3.67 -27.65
N ILE A 117 4.71 -2.63 -28.22
CA ILE A 117 3.26 -2.39 -28.24
C ILE A 117 2.50 -3.66 -28.70
N GLU A 118 3.14 -4.54 -29.48
CA GLU A 118 2.57 -5.80 -29.97
C GLU A 118 2.32 -6.87 -28.91
N ASN A 119 2.98 -6.80 -27.73
CA ASN A 119 2.91 -7.86 -26.72
C ASN A 119 2.26 -7.46 -25.39
N ASP A 120 1.92 -6.19 -25.19
CA ASP A 120 1.21 -5.67 -24.00
C ASP A 120 1.86 -6.06 -22.65
N ARG A 121 3.21 -6.01 -22.58
CA ARG A 121 3.97 -6.57 -21.44
C ARG A 121 4.39 -5.58 -20.37
N THR A 122 4.12 -4.28 -20.53
CA THR A 122 4.56 -3.24 -19.58
C THR A 122 3.85 -3.36 -18.22
N PHE A 123 2.65 -3.94 -18.21
CA PHE A 123 1.96 -4.39 -17.00
C PHE A 123 1.88 -5.91 -16.96
N ILE A 124 2.54 -6.52 -15.97
CA ILE A 124 2.58 -7.97 -15.78
C ILE A 124 1.44 -8.36 -14.85
N TYR A 125 0.34 -8.84 -15.44
CA TYR A 125 -0.73 -9.48 -14.67
C TYR A 125 -0.28 -10.84 -14.12
N GLY A 126 -0.48 -11.04 -12.82
CA GLY A 126 -0.23 -12.32 -12.17
C GLY A 126 -1.26 -12.61 -11.11
N LYS A 127 -1.39 -13.88 -10.69
CA LYS A 127 -2.12 -14.19 -9.46
C LYS A 127 -1.44 -13.47 -8.29
N SER A 128 -2.18 -13.03 -7.28
CA SER A 128 -1.63 -12.40 -6.05
C SER A 128 -0.45 -13.19 -5.45
N THR A 129 -0.53 -14.53 -5.47
CA THR A 129 0.56 -15.44 -5.06
C THR A 129 1.91 -15.25 -5.78
N LEU A 130 1.93 -14.60 -6.95
CA LEU A 130 3.12 -14.25 -7.73
C LEU A 130 3.63 -12.83 -7.46
N ASN A 131 2.83 -12.00 -6.78
CA ASN A 131 3.19 -10.67 -6.29
C ASN A 131 3.97 -10.77 -4.96
N THR A 132 4.97 -11.66 -4.94
CA THR A 132 5.58 -12.16 -3.70
C THR A 132 6.27 -11.08 -2.87
N ARG A 133 6.69 -9.97 -3.49
CA ARG A 133 7.43 -8.90 -2.79
C ARG A 133 6.53 -8.16 -1.82
N ILE A 134 5.44 -7.61 -2.32
CA ILE A 134 4.51 -6.84 -1.51
C ILE A 134 3.69 -7.74 -0.57
N GLU A 135 3.29 -8.92 -1.03
CA GLU A 135 2.64 -9.93 -0.18
C GLU A 135 3.51 -10.36 1.02
N SER A 136 4.82 -10.56 0.80
CA SER A 136 5.74 -10.83 1.90
C SER A 136 5.88 -9.64 2.84
N TRP A 137 5.77 -8.42 2.32
CA TRP A 137 5.87 -7.19 3.09
C TRP A 137 4.60 -6.91 3.92
N TRP A 138 3.41 -7.25 3.41
CA TRP A 138 2.16 -7.20 4.20
C TRP A 138 2.23 -8.03 5.48
N GLY A 139 2.92 -9.15 5.44
CA GLY A 139 3.18 -9.97 6.64
C GLY A 139 4.03 -9.26 7.71
N ILE A 140 4.83 -8.27 7.32
CA ILE A 140 5.62 -7.40 8.21
C ILE A 140 4.74 -6.25 8.69
N LEU A 141 4.08 -5.52 7.79
CA LEU A 141 3.14 -4.45 8.15
C LEU A 141 2.13 -4.91 9.19
N ARG A 142 1.57 -6.11 9.00
CA ARG A 142 0.64 -6.69 9.96
C ARG A 142 1.23 -6.80 11.36
N LYS A 143 2.46 -7.30 11.49
CA LYS A 143 3.08 -7.54 12.80
C LYS A 143 3.50 -6.26 13.49
N GLU A 144 3.99 -5.29 12.73
CA GLU A 144 4.59 -4.08 13.26
C GLU A 144 3.57 -2.96 13.49
N CYS A 145 2.45 -2.94 12.77
CA CYS A 145 1.46 -1.84 12.84
C CYS A 145 0.01 -2.37 12.87
N CYS A 146 -0.47 -3.01 11.80
CA CYS A 146 -1.91 -3.24 11.64
C CYS A 146 -2.54 -4.23 12.64
N GLN A 147 -1.78 -5.02 13.40
CA GLN A 147 -2.35 -5.94 14.38
C GLN A 147 -3.08 -5.18 15.50
N ILE A 148 -2.54 -4.06 15.96
CA ILE A 148 -3.18 -3.21 16.99
C ILE A 148 -4.49 -2.64 16.45
N TRP A 149 -4.44 -2.05 15.26
CA TRP A 149 -5.62 -1.53 14.55
C TRP A 149 -6.74 -2.55 14.42
N MET A 150 -6.39 -3.77 14.02
CA MET A 150 -7.36 -4.86 13.89
C MET A 150 -7.99 -5.25 15.23
N GLU A 151 -7.22 -5.23 16.32
CA GLU A 151 -7.71 -5.58 17.66
C GLU A 151 -8.64 -4.52 18.22
N GLU A 152 -8.23 -3.25 18.16
CA GLU A 152 -9.02 -2.11 18.65
C GLU A 152 -10.35 -1.95 17.90
N LEU A 153 -10.31 -1.99 16.57
CA LEU A 153 -11.53 -1.91 15.74
C LEU A 153 -12.42 -3.15 15.89
N LYS A 154 -11.83 -4.31 16.19
CA LYS A 154 -12.60 -5.51 16.53
C LYS A 154 -13.33 -5.33 17.86
N VAL A 155 -12.67 -4.81 18.89
CA VAL A 155 -13.30 -4.52 20.19
C VAL A 155 -14.46 -3.53 20.01
N LEU A 156 -14.26 -2.47 19.23
CA LEU A 156 -15.29 -1.49 18.91
C LEU A 156 -16.56 -2.14 18.32
N ARG A 157 -16.38 -3.03 17.34
CA ARG A 157 -17.47 -3.79 16.72
C ARG A 157 -18.10 -4.80 17.66
N ASP A 158 -17.29 -5.60 18.35
CA ASP A 158 -17.78 -6.70 19.19
C ASP A 158 -18.56 -6.16 20.41
N ASN A 159 -18.29 -4.93 20.84
CA ASN A 159 -19.06 -4.20 21.85
C ASN A 159 -20.35 -3.54 21.32
N GLY A 160 -20.66 -3.66 20.03
CA GLY A 160 -21.86 -3.11 19.41
C GLY A 160 -21.81 -1.62 19.07
N PHE A 161 -20.63 -0.99 19.16
CA PHE A 161 -20.47 0.43 18.81
C PHE A 161 -20.23 0.66 17.32
N PHE A 162 -19.88 -0.38 16.56
CA PHE A 162 -19.68 -0.30 15.11
C PHE A 162 -20.57 -1.32 14.38
N SER A 163 -21.47 -0.83 13.54
CA SER A 163 -22.40 -1.62 12.74
C SER A 163 -21.96 -1.80 11.29
N GLY A 164 -21.01 -1.00 10.81
CA GLY A 164 -20.59 -0.97 9.40
C GLY A 164 -21.55 -0.25 8.47
N ASN A 165 -22.51 0.51 9.01
CA ASN A 165 -23.35 1.41 8.23
C ASN A 165 -22.53 2.63 7.73
N ALA A 166 -23.11 3.43 6.83
CA ALA A 166 -22.44 4.59 6.24
C ALA A 166 -21.98 5.60 7.30
N LEU A 167 -22.76 5.83 8.36
CA LEU A 167 -22.40 6.74 9.45
C LEU A 167 -21.14 6.26 10.18
N ASP A 168 -21.12 5.00 10.61
CA ASP A 168 -19.99 4.41 11.34
C ASP A 168 -18.72 4.38 10.48
N ILE A 169 -18.86 4.02 9.20
CA ILE A 169 -17.74 4.04 8.25
C ILE A 169 -17.17 5.45 8.09
N ASN A 170 -18.02 6.45 7.83
CA ASN A 170 -17.56 7.82 7.64
C ASN A 170 -16.97 8.40 8.94
N LEU A 171 -17.52 8.09 10.12
CA LEU A 171 -16.94 8.53 11.39
C LEU A 171 -15.60 7.87 11.70
N VAL A 172 -15.43 6.58 11.38
CA VAL A 172 -14.12 5.91 11.47
C VAL A 172 -13.12 6.58 10.54
N GLN A 173 -13.51 6.87 9.29
CA GLN A 173 -12.66 7.58 8.34
C GLN A 173 -12.30 8.99 8.86
N PHE A 174 -13.25 9.73 9.41
CA PHE A 174 -13.03 11.04 10.01
C PHE A 174 -12.00 11.00 11.14
N CYS A 175 -12.22 10.13 12.14
CA CYS A 175 -11.40 10.13 13.36
C CYS A 175 -10.05 9.42 13.19
N LEU A 176 -9.96 8.40 12.31
CA LEU A 176 -8.83 7.48 12.29
C LEU A 176 -7.97 7.54 11.02
N MET A 177 -8.47 8.01 9.87
CA MET A 177 -7.73 7.91 8.60
C MET A 177 -6.38 8.64 8.64
N ARG A 178 -6.36 9.86 9.19
CA ARG A 178 -5.14 10.66 9.29
C ARG A 178 -4.08 9.97 10.15
N LEU A 179 -4.49 9.47 11.32
CA LEU A 179 -3.59 8.72 12.21
C LEU A 179 -3.05 7.46 11.53
N LEU A 180 -3.88 6.75 10.78
CA LEU A 180 -3.42 5.60 10.02
C LEU A 180 -2.38 6.01 8.98
N GLN A 181 -2.60 7.10 8.25
CA GLN A 181 -1.62 7.58 7.26
C GLN A 181 -0.29 7.97 7.94
N ASP A 182 -0.34 8.72 9.04
CA ASP A 182 0.86 9.14 9.78
C ASP A 182 1.66 7.90 10.25
N GLU A 183 1.00 6.88 10.81
CA GLU A 183 1.66 5.63 11.19
C GLU A 183 2.25 4.85 9.99
N LEU A 184 1.56 4.84 8.85
CA LEU A 184 2.06 4.20 7.63
C LEU A 184 3.30 4.92 7.09
N ASP A 185 3.33 6.25 7.14
CA ASP A 185 4.49 7.06 6.74
C ASP A 185 5.71 6.75 7.62
N ASP A 186 5.52 6.63 8.93
CA ASP A 186 6.56 6.20 9.87
C ASP A 186 7.06 4.78 9.57
N VAL A 187 6.14 3.82 9.35
CA VAL A 187 6.48 2.45 8.96
C VAL A 187 7.30 2.42 7.67
N MET A 188 6.90 3.22 6.67
CA MET A 188 7.59 3.32 5.39
C MET A 188 8.99 3.90 5.55
N MET A 189 9.16 4.93 6.38
CA MET A 189 10.45 5.54 6.70
C MET A 189 11.39 4.53 7.37
N VAL A 190 10.93 3.85 8.41
CA VAL A 190 11.70 2.82 9.13
C VAL A 190 12.05 1.67 8.18
N TRP A 191 11.11 1.20 7.38
CA TRP A 191 11.34 0.14 6.41
C TRP A 191 12.38 0.55 5.35
N ASN A 192 12.27 1.73 4.78
CA ASN A 192 13.17 2.13 3.71
C ASN A 192 14.61 2.38 4.19
N THR A 193 14.79 2.73 5.47
CA THR A 193 16.11 3.05 6.04
C THR A 193 16.76 1.89 6.80
N HIS A 194 16.01 0.88 7.24
CA HIS A 194 16.60 -0.27 7.95
C HIS A 194 17.49 -1.13 7.03
N ARG A 195 18.46 -1.81 7.63
CA ARG A 195 19.36 -2.70 6.88
C ARG A 195 18.80 -4.12 6.80
N ILE A 196 18.47 -4.57 5.60
CA ILE A 196 18.10 -5.96 5.34
C ILE A 196 19.35 -6.83 5.22
N ARG A 197 19.39 -7.91 6.00
CA ARG A 197 20.51 -8.87 5.99
C ARG A 197 20.45 -9.76 4.75
N ALA A 198 21.64 -10.22 4.32
CA ALA A 198 21.75 -11.25 3.29
C ALA A 198 20.97 -12.50 3.70
N ASN A 199 20.25 -13.08 2.75
CA ASN A 199 19.51 -14.32 2.95
C ASN A 199 19.84 -15.29 1.80
N ARG A 200 19.29 -16.51 1.85
CA ARG A 200 19.52 -17.53 0.82
C ARG A 200 18.78 -17.27 -0.50
N THR A 201 18.10 -16.13 -0.63
CA THR A 201 17.43 -15.72 -1.88
C THR A 201 18.33 -14.74 -2.63
N ASN A 202 18.20 -14.63 -3.95
CA ASN A 202 18.98 -13.68 -4.78
C ASN A 202 18.54 -12.21 -4.58
N SER A 203 18.06 -11.84 -3.41
CA SER A 203 17.73 -10.45 -3.11
C SER A 203 18.98 -9.75 -2.55
N PRO A 204 19.30 -8.54 -3.01
CA PRO A 204 20.44 -7.79 -2.49
C PRO A 204 20.31 -7.59 -0.98
N ALA A 205 21.43 -7.54 -0.26
CA ALA A 205 21.47 -7.15 1.14
C ALA A 205 21.79 -5.65 1.21
N GLY A 206 21.23 -4.92 2.18
CA GLY A 206 21.44 -3.48 2.25
C GLY A 206 20.21 -2.74 2.76
N ARG A 207 20.30 -1.41 2.77
CA ARG A 207 19.17 -0.55 3.07
C ARG A 207 18.33 -0.37 1.80
N PRO A 208 17.01 -0.62 1.83
CA PRO A 208 16.18 -0.47 0.63
C PRO A 208 16.36 0.87 -0.09
N LEU A 209 16.43 1.97 0.67
CA LEU A 209 16.64 3.30 0.12
C LEU A 209 17.99 3.42 -0.61
N SER A 210 19.08 2.94 0.01
CA SER A 210 20.42 2.98 -0.61
C SER A 210 20.49 2.10 -1.86
N LEU A 211 19.92 0.89 -1.80
CA LEU A 211 19.87 -0.04 -2.94
C LEU A 211 19.05 0.50 -4.13
N HIS A 212 18.16 1.45 -3.87
CA HIS A 212 17.31 2.06 -4.89
C HIS A 212 17.94 3.31 -5.49
N LEU A 213 18.49 4.20 -4.66
CA LEU A 213 19.02 5.49 -5.10
C LEU A 213 20.49 5.44 -5.54
N LEU A 214 21.24 4.41 -5.16
CA LEU A 214 22.68 4.32 -5.43
C LEU A 214 23.03 3.00 -6.14
N PRO A 215 22.39 2.68 -7.29
CA PRO A 215 22.59 1.41 -7.98
C PRO A 215 24.04 1.22 -8.48
N ASP A 216 24.71 2.32 -8.83
CA ASP A 216 26.12 2.32 -9.25
C ASP A 216 27.06 1.74 -8.19
N MET A 217 26.78 1.98 -6.89
CA MET A 217 27.59 1.43 -5.80
C MET A 217 27.47 -0.10 -5.69
N GLU A 218 26.39 -0.67 -6.22
CA GLU A 218 26.13 -2.11 -6.25
C GLU A 218 26.54 -2.75 -7.59
N ASN A 219 27.10 -1.97 -8.53
CA ASN A 219 27.34 -2.37 -9.92
C ASN A 219 26.08 -2.92 -10.61
N VAL A 220 24.94 -2.27 -10.39
CA VAL A 220 23.66 -2.62 -10.98
C VAL A 220 23.11 -1.42 -11.76
N GLU A 221 22.37 -1.67 -12.83
CA GLU A 221 21.76 -0.65 -13.68
C GLU A 221 20.44 -0.13 -13.07
N ASP A 222 20.21 1.18 -13.15
CA ASP A 222 18.88 1.76 -12.89
C ASP A 222 18.00 1.58 -14.13
N HIS A 223 16.78 1.09 -13.92
CA HIS A 223 15.81 0.84 -14.97
C HIS A 223 14.62 1.81 -14.94
N LEU A 224 14.80 2.97 -14.30
CA LEU A 224 13.87 4.08 -14.41
C LEU A 224 13.83 4.55 -15.85
N CYS A 225 12.65 4.88 -16.35
CA CYS A 225 12.51 5.41 -17.70
C CYS A 225 11.85 6.77 -17.65
N ASP A 226 12.50 7.70 -18.34
CA ASP A 226 12.15 9.10 -18.38
C ASP A 226 10.74 9.29 -18.92
N VAL A 227 10.03 10.24 -18.33
CA VAL A 227 8.67 10.61 -18.70
C VAL A 227 8.62 12.13 -18.79
N SER A 228 7.97 12.68 -19.82
CA SER A 228 7.82 14.12 -19.95
C SER A 228 6.72 14.66 -19.02
N GLU A 229 6.84 15.94 -18.64
CA GLU A 229 5.83 16.62 -17.83
C GLU A 229 4.47 16.64 -18.53
N GLU A 230 4.43 16.76 -19.86
CA GLU A 230 3.17 16.69 -20.61
C GLU A 230 2.52 15.31 -20.53
N GLU A 231 3.30 14.24 -20.50
CA GLU A 231 2.79 12.87 -20.37
C GLU A 231 2.21 12.61 -18.98
N ILE A 232 2.85 13.16 -17.94
CA ILE A 232 2.35 13.13 -16.56
C ILE A 232 1.01 13.86 -16.49
N GLU A 233 0.92 15.07 -17.06
CA GLU A 233 -0.30 15.88 -17.01
C GLU A 233 -1.47 15.20 -17.73
N VAL A 234 -1.22 14.57 -18.89
CA VAL A 234 -2.24 13.76 -19.57
C VAL A 234 -2.76 12.64 -18.66
N CYS A 235 -1.87 11.91 -17.99
CA CYS A 235 -2.29 10.87 -17.05
C CYS A 235 -3.03 11.43 -15.83
N ARG A 236 -2.65 12.63 -15.35
CA ARG A 236 -3.25 13.29 -14.20
C ARG A 236 -4.74 13.57 -14.42
N THR A 237 -5.17 13.88 -15.65
CA THR A 237 -6.59 14.06 -16.00
C THR A 237 -7.47 12.83 -15.75
N GLU A 238 -6.86 11.63 -15.72
CA GLU A 238 -7.53 10.35 -15.49
C GLU A 238 -7.42 9.86 -14.03
N CYS A 239 -6.84 10.68 -13.15
CA CYS A 239 -6.68 10.42 -11.73
C CYS A 239 -7.86 10.93 -10.89
N ALA A 240 -7.89 10.56 -9.61
CA ALA A 240 -8.83 11.13 -8.66
C ALA A 240 -8.42 12.57 -8.33
N GLU A 241 -9.41 13.42 -8.02
CA GLU A 241 -9.16 14.79 -7.56
C GLU A 241 -8.47 14.79 -6.20
N GLU A 242 -7.65 15.81 -5.95
CA GLU A 242 -7.07 16.05 -4.63
C GLU A 242 -8.21 16.42 -3.66
N THR A 243 -8.26 15.76 -2.51
CA THR A 243 -9.26 16.07 -1.49
C THR A 243 -8.62 16.11 -0.11
N ILE A 244 -9.02 17.11 0.68
CA ILE A 244 -8.65 17.22 2.09
C ILE A 244 -9.54 16.35 2.99
N TYR A 245 -10.67 15.86 2.46
CA TYR A 245 -11.69 15.17 3.24
C TYR A 245 -11.34 13.70 3.39
N THR A 246 -11.24 13.27 4.65
CA THR A 246 -11.00 11.85 4.98
C THR A 246 -12.28 11.01 4.89
N CYS A 247 -13.45 11.63 4.97
CA CYS A 247 -14.78 11.02 4.83
C CYS A 247 -15.67 11.82 3.85
N GLU A 248 -16.98 11.60 3.84
CA GLU A 248 -17.95 12.48 3.17
C GLU A 248 -17.82 13.93 3.65
N GLU A 249 -17.92 14.87 2.70
CA GLU A 249 -17.66 16.30 2.91
C GLU A 249 -18.62 16.90 3.94
N GLU A 250 -19.93 16.68 3.81
CA GLU A 250 -20.91 17.26 4.72
C GLU A 250 -20.73 16.75 6.15
N LEU A 251 -20.39 15.46 6.32
CA LEU A 251 -20.11 14.91 7.64
C LEU A 251 -18.79 15.46 8.20
N PHE A 252 -17.77 15.60 7.35
CA PHE A 252 -16.47 16.12 7.75
C PHE A 252 -16.60 17.53 8.30
N GLU A 253 -17.27 18.42 7.56
CA GLU A 253 -17.52 19.80 7.95
C GLU A 253 -18.34 19.87 9.24
N LEU A 254 -19.41 19.08 9.34
CA LEU A 254 -20.26 19.02 10.52
C LEU A 254 -19.48 18.59 11.77
N CYS A 255 -18.64 17.56 11.66
CA CYS A 255 -17.81 17.11 12.76
C CYS A 255 -16.77 18.15 13.15
N CYS A 256 -16.15 18.83 12.19
CA CYS A 256 -15.19 19.91 12.46
C CYS A 256 -15.83 21.06 13.24
N LEU A 257 -17.01 21.53 12.79
CA LEU A 257 -17.76 22.59 13.47
C LEU A 257 -18.11 22.19 14.91
N HIS A 258 -18.64 20.97 15.10
CA HIS A 258 -18.99 20.49 16.43
C HIS A 258 -17.77 20.35 17.36
N MET A 259 -16.63 19.90 16.82
CA MET A 259 -15.38 19.84 17.58
C MET A 259 -14.90 21.23 17.99
N GLU A 260 -14.99 22.22 17.10
CA GLU A 260 -14.61 23.60 17.37
C GLU A 260 -15.47 24.21 18.49
N GLU A 261 -16.80 24.05 18.41
CA GLU A 261 -17.74 24.52 19.45
C GLU A 261 -17.43 23.92 20.84
N ASN A 262 -16.95 22.68 20.88
CA ASN A 262 -16.65 21.96 22.11
C ASN A 262 -15.17 22.01 22.51
N ASN A 263 -14.33 22.74 21.78
CA ASN A 263 -12.87 22.79 21.96
C ASN A 263 -12.21 21.39 21.99
N TRP A 264 -12.66 20.49 21.13
CA TRP A 264 -12.08 19.16 20.98
C TRP A 264 -10.93 19.18 19.98
N ASN A 265 -9.86 18.47 20.32
CA ASN A 265 -8.68 18.36 19.48
C ASN A 265 -8.72 17.08 18.63
N LEU A 266 -8.00 17.11 17.51
CA LEU A 266 -7.74 15.90 16.75
C LEU A 266 -6.91 14.90 17.59
N PRO A 267 -7.23 13.60 17.48
CA PRO A 267 -6.57 12.56 18.25
C PRO A 267 -5.13 12.38 17.77
N LYS A 268 -4.25 11.92 18.69
CA LYS A 268 -2.84 11.59 18.40
C LYS A 268 -2.52 10.11 18.57
N ALA A 269 -3.47 9.33 19.06
CA ALA A 269 -3.36 7.90 19.26
C ALA A 269 -4.70 7.22 18.94
N ILE A 270 -4.65 5.93 18.57
CA ILE A 270 -5.84 5.15 18.21
C ILE A 270 -6.91 5.14 19.32
N THR A 271 -6.50 5.12 20.59
CA THR A 271 -7.41 5.15 21.74
C THR A 271 -8.16 6.48 21.85
N GLU A 272 -7.48 7.60 21.60
CA GLU A 272 -8.10 8.93 21.57
C GLU A 272 -9.05 9.06 20.37
N ALA A 273 -8.69 8.47 19.23
CA ALA A 273 -9.51 8.48 18.03
C ALA A 273 -10.80 7.67 18.21
N ILE A 274 -10.73 6.53 18.92
CA ILE A 274 -11.90 5.74 19.29
C ILE A 274 -12.80 6.51 20.25
N ASP A 275 -12.23 7.22 21.24
CA ASP A 275 -13.03 8.07 22.13
C ASP A 275 -13.74 9.19 21.37
N LEU A 276 -13.04 9.87 20.46
CA LEU A 276 -13.63 10.89 19.59
C LEU A 276 -14.76 10.30 18.72
N TYR A 277 -14.53 9.13 18.11
CA TYR A 277 -15.54 8.40 17.34
C TYR A 277 -16.80 8.15 18.18
N LEU A 278 -16.65 7.63 19.40
CA LEU A 278 -17.79 7.34 20.27
C LEU A 278 -18.57 8.61 20.66
N ARG A 279 -17.87 9.72 20.94
CA ARG A 279 -18.49 11.01 21.26
C ARG A 279 -19.29 11.55 20.09
N LEU A 280 -18.68 11.63 18.90
CA LEU A 280 -19.33 12.12 17.68
C LEU A 280 -20.50 11.24 17.28
N ARG A 281 -20.34 9.92 17.37
CA ARG A 281 -21.42 8.96 17.10
C ARG A 281 -22.61 9.17 18.02
N ASN A 282 -22.38 9.26 19.33
CA ASN A 282 -23.46 9.48 20.29
C ASN A 282 -24.15 10.82 20.05
N TRP A 283 -23.40 11.87 19.75
CA TRP A 283 -23.97 13.17 19.41
C TRP A 283 -24.83 13.10 18.15
N LEU A 284 -24.33 12.55 17.04
CA LEU A 284 -25.09 12.45 15.79
C LEU A 284 -26.35 11.60 15.92
N LEU A 285 -26.32 10.53 16.71
CA LEU A 285 -27.50 9.70 16.99
C LEU A 285 -28.58 10.45 17.79
N THR A 286 -28.25 11.55 18.49
CA THR A 286 -29.26 12.42 19.13
C THR A 286 -29.86 13.45 18.18
N GLN A 287 -29.27 13.65 17.00
CA GLN A 287 -29.75 14.58 15.98
C GLN A 287 -30.65 13.91 14.93
N LEU A 288 -30.70 12.57 14.92
CA LEU A 288 -31.54 11.71 14.05
C LEU A 288 -32.84 11.31 14.76
#